data_AF-A0A7V3QWC8-F1
#
_entry.id   AF-A0A7V3QWC8-F1
#
_cell.length_a   1.000
_cell.length_b   1.000
_cell.length_c   1.000
_cell.angle_alpha   90.00
_cell.angle_beta   90.00
_cell.angle_gamma   90.00
#
_symmetry.space_group_name_H-M   'P 1'
#
loop_
_entity.id
_entity.type
_entity.pdbx_description
1 polymer ?
#
loop_
_entity_poly.entity_id
_entity_poly.type
_entity_poly.pdbx_seq_one_letter_code
_entity_poly.pdbx_strand_id
1 'polypeptide(L)'
;MVERAERLSFFRLPAGRSLAEVLRALKGVGYGAGPVRRSAFRVLFFETQDGRLFREGLRLGLELRKGRPLWRQEGAGGRTERTVPVALAAALEGEIGLEAAAAGCPEASVSAAGPRRLLPLVRLAGWRAEAELASPSGARLEVGLDLFWAAPPEVSPRREGPPLRLLTVRLPEGDPAALHHAAAFLRDLLRLEPSEGDACSVALGSTGLPEPGAPLPARLAVLPTDRMAVAARKVVERQALLMERSSAGTRRDLDPEYLHDLRVATRRLRAALRLFGPALGVRRAESLRTELRWIGGLLGAVRDLDVQLHDLEPFGERLGEAERVLAVLRADLLERRGPAMEVLRSALASRRYAALLRRLRALGGSSPPKRP
;
A
#
# COMPACT_ATOMS: atom_id res chain seq x y z
N MET A 1 0.78 -8.44 -13.89
CA MET A 1 2.19 -8.06 -13.59
C MET A 1 3.14 -8.27 -14.77
N VAL A 2 3.08 -9.41 -15.48
CA VAL A 2 3.98 -9.71 -16.62
C VAL A 2 3.88 -8.65 -17.73
N GLU A 3 2.67 -8.28 -18.16
CA GLU A 3 2.44 -7.29 -19.22
C GLU A 3 2.87 -5.85 -18.84
N ARG A 4 2.82 -5.49 -17.55
CA ARG A 4 3.32 -4.19 -17.05
C ARG A 4 4.84 -4.14 -17.05
N ALA A 5 5.52 -5.27 -16.83
CA ALA A 5 6.98 -5.37 -16.89
C ALA A 5 7.54 -5.26 -18.32
N GLU A 6 6.72 -5.55 -19.35
CA GLU A 6 7.11 -5.44 -20.76
C GLU A 6 7.08 -4.01 -21.30
N ARG A 7 6.41 -3.08 -20.61
CA ARG A 7 6.23 -1.69 -21.06
C ARG A 7 6.73 -0.62 -20.10
N LEU A 8 7.18 -1.02 -18.90
CA LEU A 8 7.76 -0.12 -17.91
C LEU A 8 9.02 -0.73 -17.30
N SER A 9 10.06 0.08 -17.14
CA SER A 9 11.26 -0.27 -16.39
C SER A 9 11.63 0.86 -15.45
N PHE A 10 12.04 0.51 -14.23
CA PHE A 10 12.40 1.46 -13.19
C PHE A 10 13.86 1.26 -12.78
N PHE A 11 14.57 2.35 -12.55
CA PHE A 11 15.96 2.33 -12.11
C PHE A 11 16.18 3.36 -11.01
N ARG A 12 17.00 3.00 -10.01
CA ARG A 12 17.49 3.97 -9.04
C ARG A 12 18.58 4.79 -9.69
N LEU A 13 18.45 6.11 -9.62
CA LEU A 13 19.48 7.01 -10.13
C LEU A 13 20.35 7.52 -8.96
N PRO A 14 21.66 7.22 -8.92
CA PRO A 14 22.54 7.70 -7.85
C PRO A 14 22.55 9.22 -7.70
N ALA A 15 22.92 9.69 -6.51
CA ALA A 15 23.18 11.10 -6.28
C ALA A 15 24.26 11.62 -7.25
N GLY A 16 24.13 12.88 -7.69
CA GLY A 16 25.04 13.49 -8.66
C GLY A 16 24.72 13.19 -10.13
N ARG A 17 23.98 12.12 -10.45
CA ARG A 17 23.59 11.84 -11.83
C ARG A 17 22.32 12.57 -12.26
N SER A 18 22.28 13.05 -13.49
CA SER A 18 21.14 13.81 -14.04
C SER A 18 20.47 13.10 -15.22
N LEU A 19 19.20 13.44 -15.51
CA LEU A 19 18.54 12.96 -16.72
C LEU A 19 19.32 13.36 -17.99
N ALA A 20 19.91 14.57 -18.00
CA ALA A 20 20.69 15.03 -19.14
C ALA A 20 21.90 14.12 -19.44
N GLU A 21 22.57 13.59 -18.42
CA GLU A 21 23.66 12.62 -18.59
C GLU A 21 23.16 11.28 -19.14
N VAL A 22 22.04 10.78 -18.63
CA VAL A 22 21.40 9.55 -19.13
C VAL A 22 21.05 9.71 -20.61
N LEU A 23 20.45 10.85 -20.98
CA LEU A 23 20.12 11.16 -22.37
C LEU A 23 21.37 11.29 -23.26
N ARG A 24 22.46 11.90 -22.78
CA ARG A 24 23.72 11.97 -23.54
C ARG A 24 24.31 10.58 -23.79
N ALA A 25 24.28 9.70 -22.79
CA ALA A 25 24.77 8.33 -22.95
C ALA A 25 23.92 7.54 -23.95
N LEU A 26 22.59 7.65 -23.88
CA LEU A 26 21.68 7.03 -24.83
C LEU A 26 21.89 7.54 -26.26
N LYS A 27 22.13 8.86 -26.44
CA LYS A 27 22.50 9.43 -27.75
C LYS A 27 23.79 8.82 -28.30
N GLY A 28 24.78 8.55 -27.44
CA GLY A 28 26.04 7.93 -27.83
C GLY A 28 25.90 6.52 -28.41
N VAL A 29 24.76 5.84 -28.19
CA VAL A 29 24.44 4.53 -28.76
C VAL A 29 23.26 4.57 -29.73
N GLY A 30 22.99 5.74 -30.32
CA GLY A 30 22.07 5.89 -31.44
C GLY A 30 20.61 6.20 -31.07
N TYR A 31 20.29 6.46 -29.79
CA TYR A 31 18.95 6.95 -29.46
C TYR A 31 18.80 8.44 -29.80
N GLY A 32 17.72 8.80 -30.47
CA GLY A 32 17.27 10.19 -30.52
C GLY A 32 16.67 10.60 -29.17
N ALA A 33 16.89 11.84 -28.74
CA ALA A 33 16.22 12.37 -27.55
C ALA A 33 15.67 13.78 -27.81
N GLY A 34 14.39 13.95 -27.52
CA GLY A 34 13.69 15.23 -27.58
C GLY A 34 14.04 16.17 -26.44
N PRO A 35 13.39 17.35 -26.37
CA PRO A 35 13.61 18.33 -25.32
C PRO A 35 13.15 17.80 -23.95
N VAL A 36 13.90 18.17 -22.91
CA VAL A 36 13.55 17.83 -21.52
C VAL A 36 12.49 18.81 -21.02
N ARG A 37 11.32 18.29 -20.66
CA ARG A 37 10.25 19.03 -19.98
C ARG A 37 10.39 18.84 -18.48
N ARG A 38 10.16 19.89 -17.70
CA ARG A 38 10.18 19.85 -16.24
C ARG A 38 8.85 20.29 -15.66
N SER A 39 8.41 19.60 -14.61
CA SER A 39 7.19 19.94 -13.87
C SER A 39 7.36 19.62 -12.40
N ALA A 40 6.74 20.43 -11.54
CA ALA A 40 6.50 20.04 -10.16
C ALA A 40 5.25 19.17 -10.10
N PHE A 41 5.23 18.19 -9.19
CA PHE A 41 4.06 17.36 -8.95
C PHE A 41 3.85 17.15 -7.45
N ARG A 42 2.58 16.94 -7.10
CA ARG A 42 2.15 16.37 -5.81
C ARG A 42 1.15 15.28 -6.13
N VAL A 43 1.29 14.12 -5.50
CA VAL A 43 0.37 13.00 -5.73
C VAL A 43 0.04 12.32 -4.42
N LEU A 44 -1.22 11.96 -4.25
CA LEU A 44 -1.69 11.05 -3.21
C LEU A 44 -2.14 9.75 -3.88
N PHE A 45 -1.49 8.64 -3.53
CA PHE A 45 -1.85 7.32 -4.03
C PHE A 45 -2.99 6.71 -3.23
N PHE A 46 -3.75 5.84 -3.89
CA PHE A 46 -4.89 5.14 -3.34
C PHE A 46 -4.81 3.64 -3.59
N GLU A 47 -5.36 2.88 -2.66
CA GLU A 47 -5.44 1.41 -2.75
C GLU A 47 -6.57 0.90 -1.85
N THR A 48 -7.07 -0.31 -2.09
CA THR A 48 -7.97 -0.98 -1.15
C THR A 48 -7.18 -1.59 0.01
N GLN A 49 -7.86 -1.84 1.13
CA GLN A 49 -7.23 -2.47 2.30
C GLN A 49 -6.50 -3.79 1.96
N ASP A 50 -7.06 -4.58 1.03
CA ASP A 50 -6.54 -5.87 0.58
C ASP A 50 -5.67 -5.79 -0.68
N GLY A 51 -5.39 -4.59 -1.20
CA GLY A 51 -4.51 -4.37 -2.35
C GLY A 51 -5.06 -4.90 -3.68
N ARG A 52 -6.33 -4.63 -3.97
CA ARG A 52 -6.97 -5.09 -5.22
C ARG A 52 -6.38 -4.41 -6.44
N LEU A 53 -6.14 -3.09 -6.39
CA LEU A 53 -5.57 -2.38 -7.54
C LEU A 53 -4.16 -2.90 -7.81
N PHE A 54 -3.34 -3.04 -6.77
CA PHE A 54 -2.00 -3.63 -6.85
C PHE A 54 -2.01 -5.03 -7.47
N ARG A 55 -2.93 -5.91 -7.06
CA ARG A 55 -3.06 -7.27 -7.60
C ARG A 55 -3.47 -7.28 -9.08
N GLU A 56 -4.33 -6.35 -9.49
CA GLU A 56 -4.68 -6.12 -10.90
C GLU A 56 -3.56 -5.36 -11.67
N GLY A 57 -2.46 -5.02 -11.01
CA GLY A 57 -1.34 -4.27 -11.61
C GLY A 57 -1.64 -2.80 -11.84
N LEU A 58 -2.71 -2.26 -11.25
CA LEU A 58 -3.12 -0.87 -11.33
C LEU A 58 -2.45 -0.01 -10.26
N ARG A 59 -2.21 1.26 -10.60
CA ARG A 59 -1.87 2.33 -9.65
C ARG A 59 -2.80 3.50 -9.86
N LEU A 60 -3.43 3.94 -8.79
CA LEU A 60 -4.30 5.09 -8.79
C LEU A 60 -3.69 6.19 -7.92
N GLY A 61 -3.54 7.38 -8.49
CA GLY A 61 -3.11 8.58 -7.78
C GLY A 61 -3.95 9.78 -8.15
N LEU A 62 -4.26 10.60 -7.16
CA LEU A 62 -4.78 11.95 -7.37
C LEU A 62 -3.57 12.90 -7.44
N GLU A 63 -3.34 13.54 -8.58
CA GLU A 63 -2.17 14.38 -8.86
C GLU A 63 -2.58 15.84 -9.00
N LEU A 64 -1.82 16.77 -8.40
CA LEU A 64 -1.95 18.21 -8.62
C LEU A 64 -0.95 18.65 -9.69
N ARG A 65 -1.44 18.95 -10.89
CA ARG A 65 -0.61 19.42 -12.01
C ARG A 65 -0.99 20.83 -12.40
N LYS A 66 -0.06 21.78 -12.27
CA LYS A 66 -0.29 23.22 -12.54
C LYS A 66 -1.54 23.77 -11.82
N GLY A 67 -1.75 23.38 -10.57
CA GLY A 67 -2.89 23.80 -9.74
C GLY A 67 -4.22 23.13 -10.06
N ARG A 68 -4.27 22.17 -11.00
CA ARG A 68 -5.49 21.42 -11.33
C ARG A 68 -5.36 19.96 -10.84
N PRO A 69 -6.32 19.47 -10.04
CA PRO A 69 -6.33 18.08 -9.62
C PRO A 69 -6.79 17.18 -10.77
N LEU A 70 -6.14 16.03 -10.92
CA LEU A 70 -6.53 14.99 -11.86
C LEU A 70 -6.31 13.61 -11.26
N TRP A 71 -7.19 12.66 -11.57
CA TRP A 71 -6.91 11.25 -11.38
C TRP A 71 -5.95 10.76 -12.44
N ARG A 72 -4.93 10.04 -12.01
CA ARG A 72 -3.98 9.31 -12.86
C ARG A 72 -4.05 7.84 -12.49
N GLN A 73 -4.41 7.02 -13.47
CA GLN A 73 -4.34 5.57 -13.38
C GLN A 73 -3.22 5.06 -14.29
N GLU A 74 -2.36 4.18 -13.79
CA GLU A 74 -1.39 3.43 -14.59
C GLU A 74 -1.64 1.92 -14.46
N GLY A 75 -1.58 1.19 -15.57
CA GLY A 75 -1.78 -0.26 -15.60
C GLY A 75 -1.32 -0.90 -16.92
N ALA A 76 -1.69 -2.16 -17.15
CA ALA A 76 -1.36 -2.88 -18.40
C ALA A 76 -1.94 -2.19 -19.64
N GLY A 77 -3.17 -1.67 -19.54
CA GLY A 77 -3.82 -0.86 -20.58
C GLY A 77 -3.24 0.55 -20.79
N GLY A 78 -2.11 0.87 -20.16
CA GLY A 78 -1.45 2.17 -20.28
C GLY A 78 -1.80 3.17 -19.18
N ARG A 79 -1.63 4.45 -19.48
CA ARG A 79 -1.88 5.57 -18.56
C ARG A 79 -3.17 6.29 -18.95
N THR A 80 -4.08 6.45 -17.99
CA THR A 80 -5.32 7.21 -18.13
C THR A 80 -5.31 8.40 -17.16
N GLU A 81 -5.62 9.59 -17.66
CA GLU A 81 -5.75 10.82 -16.86
C GLU A 81 -7.18 11.36 -16.96
N ARG A 82 -7.78 11.76 -15.83
CA ARG A 82 -9.11 12.41 -15.79
C ARG A 82 -9.06 13.62 -14.87
N THR A 83 -9.29 14.82 -15.42
CA THR A 83 -9.39 16.05 -14.62
C THR A 83 -10.62 15.97 -13.72
N VAL A 84 -10.50 16.49 -12.50
CA VAL A 84 -11.59 16.53 -11.52
C VAL A 84 -11.84 17.95 -11.01
N PRO A 85 -12.98 18.22 -10.34
CA PRO A 85 -13.27 19.54 -9.78
C PRO A 85 -12.15 20.03 -8.84
N VAL A 86 -11.87 21.33 -8.90
CA VAL A 86 -10.82 21.99 -8.10
C VAL A 86 -10.98 21.76 -6.60
N ALA A 87 -12.20 21.55 -6.10
CA ALA A 87 -12.44 21.23 -4.68
C ALA A 87 -11.66 19.99 -4.20
N LEU A 88 -11.37 19.03 -5.08
CA LEU A 88 -10.54 17.86 -4.73
C LEU A 88 -9.05 18.19 -4.58
N ALA A 89 -8.60 19.41 -4.91
CA ALA A 89 -7.25 19.85 -4.59
C ALA A 89 -7.02 19.93 -3.07
N ALA A 90 -8.06 20.27 -2.29
CA ALA A 90 -7.98 20.32 -0.82
C ALA A 90 -7.72 18.93 -0.20
N ALA A 91 -8.18 17.86 -0.85
CA ALA A 91 -7.81 16.49 -0.45
C ALA A 91 -6.30 16.22 -0.62
N LEU A 92 -5.63 16.88 -1.57
CA LEU A 92 -4.17 16.83 -1.71
C LEU A 92 -3.44 17.71 -0.70
N GLU A 93 -4.13 18.57 0.01
CA GLU A 93 -3.58 19.41 1.07
C GLU A 93 -3.85 18.85 2.47
N GLY A 94 -4.67 17.79 2.56
CA GLY A 94 -4.96 17.08 3.81
C GLY A 94 -6.14 17.66 4.60
N GLU A 95 -6.90 18.55 3.96
CA GLU A 95 -7.96 19.34 4.60
C GLU A 95 -9.33 18.65 4.58
N ILE A 96 -9.51 17.60 3.77
CA ILE A 96 -10.78 16.90 3.58
C ILE A 96 -10.59 15.38 3.73
N GLY A 97 -11.50 14.75 4.48
CA GLY A 97 -11.65 13.29 4.51
C GLY A 97 -12.10 12.77 3.14
N LEU A 98 -11.33 11.86 2.54
CA LEU A 98 -11.45 11.40 1.15
C LEU A 98 -12.68 10.53 0.83
N GLU A 99 -13.77 10.64 1.58
CA GLU A 99 -15.05 10.01 1.25
C GLU A 99 -15.63 10.57 -0.06
N ALA A 100 -15.23 11.78 -0.47
CA ALA A 100 -15.59 12.40 -1.75
C ALA A 100 -14.73 11.97 -2.97
N ALA A 101 -13.76 11.06 -2.80
CA ALA A 101 -12.75 10.75 -3.83
C ALA A 101 -13.26 9.91 -5.01
N ALA A 102 -14.41 9.25 -4.90
CA ALA A 102 -14.91 8.41 -5.98
C ALA A 102 -15.35 9.23 -7.21
N ALA A 103 -15.68 10.51 -7.03
CA ALA A 103 -16.13 11.37 -8.13
C ALA A 103 -15.02 11.52 -9.19
N GLY A 104 -15.30 11.07 -10.41
CA GLY A 104 -14.38 11.13 -11.54
C GLY A 104 -13.24 10.11 -11.50
N CYS A 105 -13.23 9.18 -10.53
CA CYS A 105 -12.25 8.09 -10.47
C CYS A 105 -12.34 7.24 -11.76
N PRO A 106 -11.21 6.81 -12.35
CA PRO A 106 -11.20 5.94 -13.52
C PRO A 106 -11.96 4.64 -13.28
N GLU A 107 -12.78 4.24 -14.26
CA GLU A 107 -13.72 3.12 -14.15
C GLU A 107 -13.02 1.79 -13.84
N ALA A 108 -11.87 1.52 -14.46
CA ALA A 108 -11.09 0.31 -14.17
C ALA A 108 -10.63 0.23 -12.71
N SER A 109 -10.28 1.36 -12.08
CA SER A 109 -9.92 1.39 -10.65
C SER A 109 -11.13 1.18 -9.75
N VAL A 110 -12.29 1.75 -10.10
CA VAL A 110 -13.55 1.54 -9.38
C VAL A 110 -14.00 0.08 -9.48
N SER A 111 -13.95 -0.49 -10.68
CA SER A 111 -14.26 -1.89 -10.95
C SER A 111 -13.33 -2.84 -10.18
N ALA A 112 -12.01 -2.60 -10.21
CA ALA A 112 -11.03 -3.38 -9.48
C ALA A 112 -11.24 -3.30 -7.95
N ALA A 113 -11.58 -2.12 -7.42
CA ALA A 113 -11.89 -1.97 -6.00
C ALA A 113 -13.15 -2.77 -5.60
N GLY A 114 -14.17 -2.78 -6.46
CA GLY A 114 -15.47 -3.40 -6.20
C GLY A 114 -16.14 -2.74 -4.98
N PRO A 115 -16.61 -3.51 -3.98
CA PRO A 115 -17.26 -2.94 -2.79
C PRO A 115 -16.28 -2.33 -1.77
N ARG A 116 -14.97 -2.42 -2.01
CA ARG A 116 -13.95 -1.94 -1.07
C ARG A 116 -13.74 -0.44 -1.20
N ARG A 117 -13.48 0.22 -0.07
CA ARG A 117 -13.12 1.64 -0.05
C ARG A 117 -11.73 1.84 -0.68
N LEU A 118 -11.60 2.87 -1.51
CA LEU A 118 -10.31 3.38 -1.94
C LEU A 118 -9.75 4.25 -0.82
N LEU A 119 -8.65 3.80 -0.21
CA LEU A 119 -8.05 4.45 0.93
C LEU A 119 -6.78 5.20 0.52
N PRO A 120 -6.54 6.39 1.11
CA PRO A 120 -5.26 7.09 0.96
C PRO A 120 -4.10 6.20 1.42
N LEU A 121 -3.07 6.07 0.59
CA LEU A 121 -1.97 5.14 0.81
C LEU A 121 -0.65 5.86 1.15
N VAL A 122 -0.17 6.74 0.28
CA VAL A 122 1.09 7.47 0.47
C VAL A 122 1.10 8.77 -0.34
N ARG A 123 1.72 9.82 0.19
CA ARG A 123 1.89 11.12 -0.47
C ARG A 123 3.29 11.28 -1.01
N LEU A 124 3.40 11.82 -2.21
CA LEU A 124 4.67 12.25 -2.80
C LEU A 124 4.58 13.71 -3.21
N ALA A 125 5.69 14.43 -3.06
CA ALA A 125 5.87 15.76 -3.62
C ALA A 125 7.28 15.91 -4.16
N GLY A 126 7.41 16.51 -5.34
CA GLY A 126 8.70 16.57 -5.99
C GLY A 126 8.69 17.27 -7.34
N TRP A 127 9.71 16.97 -8.12
CA TRP A 127 9.85 17.40 -9.50
C TRP A 127 10.14 16.23 -10.40
N ARG A 128 9.71 16.40 -11.64
CA ARG A 128 9.81 15.44 -12.71
C ARG A 128 10.47 16.10 -13.88
N ALA A 129 11.48 15.44 -14.44
CA ALA A 129 12.05 15.78 -15.72
C ALA A 129 11.73 14.65 -16.70
N GLU A 130 11.17 14.94 -17.85
CA GLU A 130 10.75 13.94 -18.84
C GLU A 130 11.24 14.32 -20.23
N ALA A 131 11.59 13.32 -21.03
CA ALA A 131 11.92 13.47 -22.44
C ALA A 131 11.39 12.27 -23.24
N GLU A 132 11.08 12.52 -24.51
CA GLU A 132 10.81 11.46 -25.47
C GLU A 132 12.12 10.96 -26.08
N LEU A 133 12.19 9.66 -26.30
CA LEU A 133 13.30 8.95 -26.92
C LEU A 133 12.81 8.29 -28.21
N ALA A 134 13.65 8.29 -29.24
CA ALA A 134 13.49 7.44 -30.41
C ALA A 134 14.60 6.38 -30.36
N SER A 135 14.23 5.10 -30.31
CA SER A 135 15.21 4.01 -30.39
C SER A 135 15.87 3.95 -31.78
N PRO A 136 17.03 3.28 -31.91
CA PRO A 136 17.60 2.97 -33.21
C PRO A 136 16.67 2.19 -34.14
N SER A 137 15.73 1.40 -33.57
CA SER A 137 14.70 0.68 -34.31
C SER A 137 13.48 1.53 -34.68
N GLY A 138 13.46 2.82 -34.31
CA GLY A 138 12.36 3.75 -34.60
C GLY A 138 11.21 3.74 -33.58
N ALA A 139 11.28 2.92 -32.53
CA ALA A 139 10.27 2.90 -31.47
C ALA A 139 10.35 4.17 -30.61
N ARG A 140 9.19 4.66 -30.14
CA ARG A 140 9.11 5.83 -29.26
C ARG A 140 9.05 5.39 -27.81
N LEU A 141 9.94 5.90 -26.97
CA LEU A 141 9.93 5.69 -25.53
C LEU A 141 9.79 7.03 -24.80
N GLU A 142 9.31 6.98 -23.57
CA GLU A 142 9.36 8.12 -22.65
C GLU A 142 10.34 7.78 -21.52
N VAL A 143 11.24 8.70 -21.21
CA VAL A 143 12.10 8.59 -20.03
C VAL A 143 11.79 9.74 -19.07
N GLY A 144 11.53 9.39 -17.81
CA GLY A 144 11.23 10.31 -16.73
C GLY A 144 12.18 10.12 -15.56
N LEU A 145 12.69 11.20 -15.00
CA LEU A 145 13.39 11.21 -13.72
C LEU A 145 12.52 11.93 -12.68
N ASP A 146 12.06 11.17 -11.70
CA ASP A 146 11.35 11.67 -10.53
C ASP A 146 12.33 11.92 -9.38
N LEU A 147 12.30 13.15 -8.84
CA LEU A 147 12.99 13.57 -7.62
C LEU A 147 11.93 13.95 -6.59
N PHE A 148 11.72 13.12 -5.57
CA PHE A 148 10.58 13.30 -4.67
C PHE A 148 10.86 12.92 -3.22
N TRP A 149 10.04 13.46 -2.33
CA TRP A 149 9.93 13.04 -0.94
C TRP A 149 8.57 12.37 -0.72
N ALA A 150 8.55 11.40 0.18
CA ALA A 150 7.36 10.64 0.53
C ALA A 150 6.96 10.89 1.98
N ALA A 151 5.67 10.82 2.27
CA ALA A 151 5.14 10.84 3.62
C ALA A 151 3.86 9.99 3.72
N PRO A 152 3.48 9.56 4.94
CA PRO A 152 2.17 8.98 5.19
C PRO A 152 1.03 9.86 4.70
N PRO A 153 -0.16 9.28 4.41
CA PRO A 153 -1.25 10.02 3.76
C PRO A 153 -1.84 11.16 4.60
N GLU A 154 -1.49 11.28 5.88
CA GLU A 154 -1.99 12.31 6.79
C GLU A 154 -1.11 13.56 6.81
N VAL A 155 0.12 13.46 6.29
CA VAL A 155 1.13 14.51 6.46
C VAL A 155 1.68 14.90 5.10
N SER A 156 1.83 16.21 4.89
CA SER A 156 2.53 16.72 3.71
C SER A 156 3.99 16.29 3.71
N PRO A 157 4.54 15.80 2.58
CA PRO A 157 5.95 15.42 2.48
C PRO A 157 6.87 16.58 2.82
N ARG A 158 7.71 16.40 3.85
CA ARG A 158 8.76 17.35 4.20
C ARG A 158 9.89 17.22 3.20
N ARG A 159 10.37 18.35 2.67
CA ARG A 159 11.52 18.40 1.75
C ARG A 159 12.83 18.47 2.53
N GLU A 160 12.98 17.58 3.50
CA GLU A 160 14.16 17.47 4.35
C GLU A 160 15.05 16.34 3.81
N GLY A 161 16.36 16.58 3.75
CA GLY A 161 17.32 15.61 3.23
C GLY A 161 17.25 15.39 1.70
N PRO A 162 18.05 14.45 1.17
CA PRO A 162 18.09 14.16 -0.25
C PRO A 162 16.79 13.52 -0.74
N PRO A 163 16.25 13.90 -1.91
CA PRO A 163 15.06 13.28 -2.47
C PRO A 163 15.35 11.85 -2.94
N LEU A 164 14.32 11.01 -2.94
CA LEU A 164 14.30 9.75 -3.67
C LEU A 164 14.41 10.04 -5.17
N ARG A 165 15.16 9.19 -5.89
CA ARG A 165 15.52 9.39 -7.29
C ARG A 165 15.14 8.15 -8.09
N LEU A 166 14.08 8.27 -8.89
CA LEU A 166 13.57 7.15 -9.69
C LEU A 166 13.55 7.52 -11.16
N LEU A 167 14.33 6.79 -11.96
CA LEU A 167 14.28 6.85 -13.40
C LEU A 167 13.24 5.84 -13.89
N THR A 168 12.31 6.27 -14.72
CA THR A 168 11.28 5.44 -15.36
C THR A 168 11.49 5.49 -16.86
N VAL A 169 11.51 4.34 -17.51
CA VAL A 169 11.42 4.23 -18.97
C VAL A 169 10.11 3.55 -19.30
N ARG A 170 9.31 4.18 -20.15
CA ARG A 170 8.01 3.69 -20.61
C ARG A 170 8.06 3.49 -22.12
N LEU A 171 7.43 2.41 -22.58
CA LEU A 171 7.11 2.18 -23.98
C LEU A 171 5.59 2.37 -24.16
N PRO A 172 5.12 3.55 -24.64
CA PRO A 172 3.70 3.78 -24.85
C PRO A 172 3.11 2.81 -25.87
N GLU A 173 3.80 2.64 -27.01
CA GLU A 173 3.37 1.81 -28.15
C GLU A 173 4.60 1.22 -28.85
N GLY A 174 4.45 0.07 -29.50
CA GLY A 174 5.50 -0.59 -30.29
C GLY A 174 6.03 -1.90 -29.67
N ASP A 175 7.13 -2.40 -30.23
CA ASP A 175 7.76 -3.67 -29.85
C ASP A 175 8.44 -3.59 -28.46
N PRO A 176 8.05 -4.45 -27.49
CA PRO A 176 8.68 -4.55 -26.17
C PRO A 176 10.21 -4.73 -26.19
N ALA A 177 10.78 -5.28 -27.26
CA ALA A 177 12.24 -5.40 -27.42
C ALA A 177 12.96 -4.05 -27.30
N ALA A 178 12.33 -2.95 -27.73
CA ALA A 178 12.91 -1.61 -27.60
C ALA A 178 13.10 -1.19 -26.13
N LEU A 179 12.15 -1.52 -25.25
CA LEU A 179 12.28 -1.29 -23.82
C LEU A 179 13.34 -2.21 -23.22
N HIS A 180 13.36 -3.49 -23.60
CA HIS A 180 14.35 -4.44 -23.13
C HIS A 180 15.78 -3.97 -23.43
N HIS A 181 16.04 -3.50 -24.66
CA HIS A 181 17.34 -2.95 -25.05
C HIS A 181 17.69 -1.67 -24.27
N ALA A 182 16.74 -0.74 -24.11
CA ALA A 182 16.98 0.46 -23.33
C ALA A 182 17.29 0.13 -21.85
N ALA A 183 16.53 -0.80 -21.26
CA ALA A 183 16.74 -1.26 -19.89
C ALA A 183 18.09 -1.97 -19.72
N ALA A 184 18.48 -2.82 -20.67
CA ALA A 184 19.79 -3.47 -20.68
C ALA A 184 20.92 -2.44 -20.75
N PHE A 185 20.80 -1.42 -21.61
CA PHE A 185 21.78 -0.34 -21.69
C PHE A 185 21.93 0.43 -20.37
N LEU A 186 20.81 0.81 -19.76
CA LEU A 186 20.82 1.54 -18.48
C LEU A 186 21.46 0.70 -17.36
N ARG A 187 21.19 -0.60 -17.32
CA ARG A 187 21.78 -1.54 -16.37
C ARG A 187 23.26 -1.78 -16.63
N ASP A 188 23.63 -2.07 -17.88
CA ASP A 188 24.94 -2.63 -18.19
C ASP A 188 25.97 -1.54 -18.49
N LEU A 189 25.60 -0.50 -19.24
CA LEU A 189 26.54 0.59 -19.53
C LEU A 189 26.53 1.65 -18.43
N LEU A 190 25.35 2.12 -18.03
CA LEU A 190 25.25 3.15 -17.01
C LEU A 190 25.35 2.61 -15.58
N ARG A 191 25.38 1.28 -15.41
CA ARG A 191 25.47 0.60 -14.10
C ARG A 191 24.36 1.05 -13.13
N LEU A 192 23.17 1.33 -13.67
CA LEU A 192 22.03 1.70 -12.84
C LEU A 192 21.41 0.45 -12.23
N GLU A 193 21.11 0.52 -10.94
CA GLU A 193 20.39 -0.55 -10.23
C GLU A 193 18.92 -0.55 -10.64
N PRO A 194 18.38 -1.69 -11.10
CA PRO A 194 16.94 -1.84 -11.30
C PRO A 194 16.18 -1.59 -9.99
N SER A 195 15.03 -0.94 -10.10
CA SER A 195 14.06 -0.83 -9.01
C SER A 195 12.92 -1.81 -9.26
N GLU A 196 12.57 -2.63 -8.27
CA GLU A 196 11.48 -3.61 -8.37
C GLU A 196 10.08 -2.96 -8.37
N GLY A 197 9.98 -1.65 -8.14
CA GLY A 197 8.72 -0.95 -8.03
C GLY A 197 8.74 0.47 -8.57
N ASP A 198 7.52 0.96 -8.79
CA ASP A 198 7.20 2.33 -9.20
C ASP A 198 7.43 3.35 -8.07
N ALA A 199 7.14 4.63 -8.35
CA ALA A 199 7.29 5.70 -7.37
C ALA A 199 6.47 5.47 -6.09
N CYS A 200 5.28 4.88 -6.19
CA CYS A 200 4.45 4.54 -5.03
C CYS A 200 5.12 3.47 -4.16
N SER A 201 5.60 2.39 -4.79
CA SER A 201 6.27 1.27 -4.12
C SER A 201 7.56 1.72 -3.43
N VAL A 202 8.34 2.58 -4.09
CA VAL A 202 9.55 3.20 -3.53
C VAL A 202 9.21 4.11 -2.35
N ALA A 203 8.13 4.90 -2.46
CA ALA A 203 7.66 5.78 -1.38
C ALA A 203 7.16 5.01 -0.15
N LEU A 204 6.44 3.90 -0.35
CA LEU A 204 6.02 3.00 0.71
C LEU A 204 7.23 2.41 1.45
N GLY A 205 8.20 1.90 0.68
CA GLY A 205 9.46 1.39 1.23
C GLY A 205 10.21 2.43 2.07
N SER A 206 10.31 3.68 1.60
CA SER A 206 11.02 4.73 2.34
C SER A 206 10.29 5.21 3.60
N THR A 207 8.96 5.11 3.62
CA THR A 207 8.13 5.50 4.77
C THR A 207 7.92 4.36 5.78
N GLY A 208 8.33 3.13 5.42
CA GLY A 208 8.07 1.93 6.21
C GLY A 208 6.59 1.49 6.19
N LEU A 209 5.79 2.04 5.28
CA LEU A 209 4.39 1.65 5.11
C LEU A 209 4.31 0.35 4.29
N PRO A 210 3.45 -0.60 4.67
CA PRO A 210 3.27 -1.81 3.91
C PRO A 210 2.49 -1.53 2.62
N GLU A 211 2.88 -2.19 1.53
CA GLU A 211 2.07 -2.27 0.32
C GLU A 211 0.86 -3.21 0.57
N PRO A 212 -0.38 -2.71 0.47
CA PRO A 212 -1.56 -3.55 0.60
C PRO A 212 -1.58 -4.66 -0.45
N GLY A 213 -2.02 -5.85 -0.09
CA GLY A 213 -2.04 -7.01 -0.99
C GLY A 213 -0.66 -7.57 -1.36
N ALA A 214 0.45 -6.93 -0.95
CA ALA A 214 1.78 -7.47 -1.21
C ALA A 214 1.95 -8.84 -0.54
N PRO A 215 2.54 -9.81 -1.26
CA PRO A 215 2.73 -11.14 -0.75
C PRO A 215 3.53 -11.10 0.56
N LEU A 216 3.25 -12.09 1.41
CA LEU A 216 4.05 -12.29 2.61
C LEU A 216 5.45 -12.76 2.18
N PRO A 217 6.52 -12.42 2.94
CA PRO A 217 7.87 -12.83 2.59
C PRO A 217 7.96 -14.34 2.35
N ALA A 218 8.58 -14.75 1.23
CA ALA A 218 8.66 -16.15 0.82
C ALA A 218 9.30 -17.06 1.90
N ARG A 219 10.21 -16.50 2.71
CA ARG A 219 10.82 -17.19 3.87
C ARG A 219 9.82 -17.67 4.93
N LEU A 220 8.59 -17.14 4.92
CA LEU A 220 7.52 -17.51 5.85
C LEU A 220 6.63 -18.64 5.29
N ALA A 221 6.87 -19.09 4.06
CA ALA A 221 6.22 -20.28 3.53
C ALA A 221 6.69 -21.53 4.30
N VAL A 222 5.73 -22.31 4.79
CA VAL A 222 6.01 -23.61 5.43
C VAL A 222 6.30 -24.62 4.33
N LEU A 223 7.44 -25.28 4.42
CA LEU A 223 7.91 -26.28 3.47
C LEU A 223 7.71 -27.68 4.04
N PRO A 224 7.51 -28.72 3.20
CA PRO A 224 7.41 -30.11 3.67
C PRO A 224 8.65 -30.59 4.44
N THR A 225 9.79 -29.97 4.20
CA THR A 225 11.08 -30.25 4.84
C THR A 225 11.30 -29.48 6.14
N ASP A 226 10.40 -28.56 6.52
CA ASP A 226 10.54 -27.81 7.76
C ASP A 226 10.34 -28.74 8.97
N ARG A 227 11.32 -28.73 9.88
CA ARG A 227 11.11 -29.31 11.23
C ARG A 227 9.96 -28.58 11.92
N MET A 228 9.22 -29.28 12.77
CA MET A 228 8.05 -28.76 13.49
C MET A 228 8.29 -27.38 14.13
N ALA A 229 9.42 -27.19 14.83
CA ALA A 229 9.75 -25.91 15.46
C ALA A 229 9.98 -24.77 14.45
N VAL A 230 10.52 -25.07 13.26
CA VAL A 230 10.72 -24.09 12.18
C VAL A 230 9.37 -23.71 11.56
N ALA A 231 8.54 -24.70 11.23
CA ALA A 231 7.19 -24.47 10.72
C ALA A 231 6.35 -23.63 11.71
N ALA A 232 6.41 -23.97 12.99
CA ALA A 232 5.73 -23.24 14.06
C ALA A 232 6.17 -21.76 14.12
N ARG A 233 7.48 -21.49 14.05
CA ARG A 233 8.01 -20.12 14.03
C ARG A 233 7.55 -19.33 12.82
N LYS A 234 7.63 -19.93 11.62
CA LYS A 234 7.12 -19.31 10.38
C LYS A 234 5.64 -18.96 10.48
N VAL A 235 4.81 -19.87 11.00
CA VAL A 235 3.37 -19.62 11.21
C VAL A 235 3.13 -18.47 12.17
N VAL A 236 3.81 -18.45 13.33
CA VAL A 236 3.70 -17.36 14.31
C VAL A 236 4.13 -16.02 13.70
N GLU A 237 5.28 -15.99 13.02
CA GLU A 237 5.80 -14.77 12.40
C GLU A 237 4.86 -14.25 11.31
N ARG A 238 4.34 -15.15 10.47
CA ARG A 238 3.37 -14.83 9.41
C ARG A 238 2.14 -14.13 9.97
N GLN A 239 1.54 -14.67 11.03
CA GLN A 239 0.35 -14.08 11.61
C GLN A 239 0.66 -12.81 12.41
N ALA A 240 1.83 -12.72 13.04
CA ALA A 240 2.28 -11.50 13.72
C ALA A 240 2.47 -10.34 12.73
N LEU A 241 2.98 -10.61 11.53
CA LEU A 241 3.10 -9.62 10.45
C LEU A 241 1.73 -9.16 9.96
N LEU A 242 0.77 -10.08 9.78
CA LEU A 242 -0.61 -9.72 9.41
C LEU A 242 -1.29 -8.87 10.51
N MET A 243 -1.10 -9.26 11.77
CA MET A 243 -1.58 -8.52 12.93
C MET A 243 -1.02 -7.08 12.94
N GLU A 244 0.28 -6.90 12.70
CA GLU A 244 0.89 -5.58 12.56
C GLU A 244 0.32 -4.77 11.39
N ARG A 245 0.26 -5.36 10.19
CA ARG A 245 -0.25 -4.69 8.98
C ARG A 245 -1.68 -4.17 9.18
N SER A 246 -2.53 -4.90 9.90
CA SER A 246 -3.92 -4.50 10.12
C SER A 246 -4.12 -3.55 11.29
N SER A 247 -3.16 -3.45 12.22
CA SER A 247 -3.31 -2.68 13.46
C SER A 247 -3.57 -1.19 13.23
N ALA A 248 -2.84 -0.57 12.31
CA ALA A 248 -2.97 0.86 12.05
C ALA A 248 -4.32 1.20 11.43
N GLY A 249 -4.79 0.40 10.47
CA GLY A 249 -6.10 0.56 9.85
C GLY A 249 -7.25 0.33 10.82
N THR A 250 -7.18 -0.71 11.67
CA THR A 250 -8.18 -0.94 12.73
C THR A 250 -8.22 0.21 13.73
N ARG A 251 -7.05 0.64 14.24
CA ARG A 251 -6.98 1.76 15.20
C ARG A 251 -7.56 3.04 14.61
N ARG A 252 -7.52 3.22 13.30
CA ARG A 252 -8.04 4.41 12.65
C ARG A 252 -9.47 4.25 12.14
N ASP A 253 -10.04 3.06 12.23
CA ASP A 253 -11.37 2.72 11.73
C ASP A 253 -11.53 3.06 10.24
N LEU A 254 -10.50 2.77 9.43
CA LEU A 254 -10.48 3.14 8.01
C LEU A 254 -11.41 2.27 7.15
N ASP A 255 -11.49 0.99 7.50
CA ASP A 255 -12.32 -0.01 6.83
C ASP A 255 -12.56 -1.18 7.82
N PRO A 256 -13.80 -1.69 7.97
CA PRO A 256 -14.11 -2.81 8.87
C PRO A 256 -13.26 -4.06 8.62
N GLU A 257 -12.69 -4.19 7.42
CA GLU A 257 -11.93 -5.36 7.02
C GLU A 257 -10.53 -5.39 7.62
N TYR A 258 -9.95 -4.23 7.97
CA TYR A 258 -8.76 -4.21 8.82
C TYR A 258 -9.03 -4.88 10.17
N LEU A 259 -10.16 -4.57 10.81
CA LEU A 259 -10.56 -5.18 12.07
C LEU A 259 -10.81 -6.69 11.90
N HIS A 260 -11.48 -7.08 10.82
CA HIS A 260 -11.68 -8.48 10.47
C HIS A 260 -10.35 -9.24 10.37
N ASP A 261 -9.39 -8.74 9.58
CA ASP A 261 -8.08 -9.37 9.38
C ASP A 261 -7.28 -9.44 10.67
N LEU A 262 -7.28 -8.38 11.47
CA LEU A 262 -6.61 -8.34 12.76
C LEU A 262 -7.16 -9.43 13.71
N ARG A 263 -8.48 -9.61 13.71
CA ARG A 263 -9.15 -10.67 14.48
C ARG A 263 -8.81 -12.07 13.96
N VAL A 264 -8.79 -12.27 12.63
CA VAL A 264 -8.40 -13.54 12.01
C VAL A 264 -6.97 -13.91 12.38
N ALA A 265 -6.03 -12.97 12.26
CA ALA A 265 -4.62 -13.16 12.63
C ALA A 265 -4.49 -13.50 14.13
N THR A 266 -5.18 -12.77 15.00
CA THR A 266 -5.21 -13.02 16.46
C THR A 266 -5.72 -14.42 16.79
N ARG A 267 -6.83 -14.85 16.17
CA ARG A 267 -7.40 -16.20 16.36
C ARG A 267 -6.43 -17.28 15.87
N ARG A 268 -5.83 -17.09 14.71
CA ARG A 268 -4.84 -18.03 14.14
C ARG A 268 -3.59 -18.13 15.00
N LEU A 269 -3.09 -17.03 15.55
CA LEU A 269 -1.99 -17.04 16.52
C LEU A 269 -2.33 -17.85 17.78
N ARG A 270 -3.53 -17.66 18.35
CA ARG A 270 -3.98 -18.44 19.52
C ARG A 270 -3.99 -19.94 19.20
N ALA A 271 -4.52 -20.32 18.04
CA ALA A 271 -4.55 -21.72 17.61
C ALA A 271 -3.14 -22.28 17.39
N ALA A 272 -2.27 -21.54 16.69
CA ALA A 272 -0.89 -21.94 16.45
C ALA A 272 -0.09 -22.13 17.75
N LEU A 273 -0.22 -21.21 18.70
CA LEU A 273 0.46 -21.32 20.00
C LEU A 273 -0.08 -22.48 20.86
N ARG A 274 -1.35 -22.88 20.68
CA ARG A 274 -1.89 -24.08 21.33
C ARG A 274 -1.25 -25.34 20.76
N LEU A 275 -1.24 -25.43 19.42
CA LEU A 275 -0.77 -26.60 18.68
C LEU A 275 0.75 -26.79 18.84
N PHE A 276 1.52 -25.71 18.66
CA PHE A 276 2.97 -25.76 18.66
C PHE A 276 3.60 -25.39 20.01
N GLY A 277 2.79 -25.21 21.05
CA GLY A 277 3.26 -24.89 22.40
C GLY A 277 4.40 -25.80 22.90
N PRO A 278 4.33 -27.13 22.73
CA PRO A 278 5.42 -28.05 23.10
C PRO A 278 6.74 -27.75 22.37
N ALA A 279 6.70 -27.39 21.09
CA ALA A 279 7.89 -27.08 20.28
C ALA A 279 8.43 -25.65 20.48
N LEU A 280 7.60 -24.73 21.00
CA LEU A 280 7.92 -23.31 21.18
C LEU A 280 8.21 -22.93 22.65
N GLY A 281 8.04 -23.88 23.57
CA GLY A 281 8.10 -23.66 25.02
C GLY A 281 6.74 -23.33 25.60
N VAL A 282 6.15 -24.29 26.32
CA VAL A 282 4.76 -24.25 26.82
C VAL A 282 4.46 -22.98 27.63
N ARG A 283 5.32 -22.62 28.59
CA ARG A 283 5.12 -21.42 29.43
C ARG A 283 5.09 -20.13 28.60
N ARG A 284 5.99 -20.02 27.61
CA ARG A 284 6.06 -18.85 26.74
C ARG A 284 4.84 -18.76 25.82
N ALA A 285 4.40 -19.89 25.28
CA ALA A 285 3.22 -19.98 24.43
C ALA A 285 1.94 -19.60 25.19
N GLU A 286 1.74 -20.10 26.42
CA GLU A 286 0.54 -19.77 27.20
C GLU A 286 0.52 -18.32 27.66
N SER A 287 1.68 -17.75 28.04
CA SER A 287 1.77 -16.32 28.35
C SER A 287 1.36 -15.44 27.16
N LEU A 288 1.78 -15.78 25.93
CA LEU A 288 1.36 -15.07 24.72
C LEU A 288 -0.12 -15.29 24.39
N ARG A 289 -0.65 -16.50 24.62
CA ARG A 289 -2.08 -16.80 24.42
C ARG A 289 -2.97 -15.98 25.35
N THR A 290 -2.54 -15.71 26.58
CA THR A 290 -3.26 -14.83 27.50
C THR A 290 -3.33 -13.39 27.00
N GLU A 291 -2.24 -12.85 26.48
CA GLU A 291 -2.23 -11.52 25.85
C GLU A 291 -3.10 -11.46 24.59
N LEU A 292 -3.07 -12.52 23.77
CA LEU A 292 -3.94 -12.63 22.59
C LEU A 292 -5.42 -12.81 22.95
N ARG A 293 -5.73 -13.41 24.12
CA ARG A 293 -7.09 -13.51 24.66
C ARG A 293 -7.61 -12.13 25.05
N TRP A 294 -6.79 -11.33 25.72
CA TRP A 294 -7.11 -9.95 26.08
C TRP A 294 -7.46 -9.10 24.84
N ILE A 295 -6.54 -8.96 23.88
CA ILE A 295 -6.82 -8.15 22.69
C ILE A 295 -7.92 -8.78 21.82
N GLY A 296 -8.00 -10.11 21.77
CA GLY A 296 -9.04 -10.83 21.04
C GLY A 296 -10.45 -10.56 21.59
N GLY A 297 -10.60 -10.34 22.90
CA GLY A 297 -11.87 -9.94 23.51
C GLY A 297 -12.31 -8.55 23.07
N LEU A 298 -11.38 -7.59 23.04
CA LEU A 298 -11.66 -6.21 22.59
C LEU A 298 -12.01 -6.16 21.10
N LEU A 299 -11.31 -6.94 20.27
CA LEU A 299 -11.64 -7.09 18.85
C LEU A 299 -13.02 -7.70 18.63
N GLY A 300 -13.41 -8.67 19.47
CA GLY A 300 -14.73 -9.30 19.42
C GLY A 300 -15.85 -8.30 19.72
N ALA A 301 -15.70 -7.52 20.80
CA ALA A 301 -16.71 -6.56 21.22
C ALA A 301 -17.09 -5.55 20.13
N VAL A 302 -16.12 -5.10 19.32
CA VAL A 302 -16.39 -4.21 18.18
C VAL A 302 -16.93 -5.00 16.98
N ARG A 303 -16.35 -6.16 16.65
CA ARG A 303 -16.77 -6.94 15.47
C ARG A 303 -18.20 -7.43 15.59
N ASP A 304 -18.64 -7.82 16.78
CA ASP A 304 -19.99 -8.31 16.99
C ASP A 304 -21.03 -7.21 16.69
N LEU A 305 -20.69 -5.95 16.97
CA LEU A 305 -21.51 -4.79 16.61
C LEU A 305 -21.43 -4.48 15.11
N ASP A 306 -20.24 -4.56 14.49
CA ASP A 306 -20.10 -4.39 13.03
C ASP A 306 -20.93 -5.42 12.25
N VAL A 307 -20.96 -6.67 12.71
CA VAL A 307 -21.75 -7.74 12.07
C VAL A 307 -23.25 -7.46 12.24
N GLN A 308 -23.70 -7.10 13.44
CA GLN A 308 -25.11 -6.72 13.65
C GLN A 308 -25.53 -5.54 12.78
N LEU A 309 -24.69 -4.50 12.66
CA LEU A 309 -24.96 -3.35 11.80
C LEU A 309 -25.06 -3.73 10.32
N HIS A 310 -24.15 -4.60 9.85
CA HIS A 310 -24.17 -5.09 8.48
C HIS A 310 -25.39 -5.99 8.20
N ASP A 311 -25.75 -6.85 9.13
CA ASP A 311 -26.90 -7.75 8.97
C ASP A 311 -28.24 -6.99 8.99
N LEU A 312 -28.29 -5.77 9.54
CA LEU A 312 -29.47 -4.90 9.52
C LEU A 312 -29.69 -4.16 8.19
N GLU A 313 -28.65 -3.95 7.37
CA GLU A 313 -28.73 -3.17 6.11
C GLU A 313 -29.81 -3.68 5.14
N PRO A 314 -29.92 -4.99 4.85
CA PRO A 314 -30.91 -5.51 3.91
C PRO A 314 -32.38 -5.35 4.35
N PHE A 315 -32.62 -5.08 5.63
CA PHE A 315 -33.96 -4.91 6.18
C PHE A 315 -34.51 -3.50 5.94
N GLY A 316 -33.65 -2.48 5.89
CA GLY A 316 -34.06 -1.09 5.67
C GLY A 316 -34.72 -0.87 4.30
N GLU A 317 -34.27 -1.58 3.27
CA GLU A 317 -34.81 -1.45 1.90
C GLU A 317 -36.19 -2.10 1.73
N ARG A 318 -36.64 -2.92 2.68
CA ARG A 318 -37.80 -3.82 2.52
C ARG A 318 -38.99 -3.47 3.42
N LEU A 319 -38.86 -2.49 4.31
CA LEU A 319 -39.75 -2.35 5.46
C LEU A 319 -40.20 -0.89 5.61
N GLY A 320 -41.45 -0.59 5.21
CA GLY A 320 -42.08 0.72 5.36
C GLY A 320 -42.17 1.20 6.82
N GLU A 321 -43.24 0.91 7.56
CA GLU A 321 -43.41 1.41 8.95
C GLU A 321 -42.35 0.94 9.95
N ALA A 322 -41.68 -0.20 9.68
CA ALA A 322 -40.59 -0.71 10.50
C ALA A 322 -39.24 0.01 10.27
N GLU A 323 -39.15 0.93 9.31
CA GLU A 323 -37.96 1.78 9.09
C GLU A 323 -37.59 2.58 10.34
N ARG A 324 -38.59 3.10 11.08
CA ARG A 324 -38.36 3.83 12.34
C ARG A 324 -37.76 2.92 13.42
N VAL A 325 -38.21 1.68 13.53
CA VAL A 325 -37.67 0.71 14.50
C VAL A 325 -36.23 0.34 14.14
N LEU A 326 -35.94 0.10 12.86
CA LEU A 326 -34.59 -0.17 12.38
C LEU A 326 -33.64 1.01 12.60
N ALA A 327 -34.11 2.24 12.39
CA ALA A 327 -33.33 3.44 12.68
C ALA A 327 -32.95 3.55 14.16
N VAL A 328 -33.88 3.25 15.07
CA VAL A 328 -33.61 3.22 16.52
C VAL A 328 -32.60 2.12 16.88
N LEU A 329 -32.76 0.89 16.36
CA LEU A 329 -31.79 -0.19 16.59
C LEU A 329 -30.40 0.17 16.06
N ARG A 330 -30.32 0.75 14.86
CA ARG A 330 -29.06 1.20 14.26
C ARG A 330 -28.39 2.26 15.13
N ALA A 331 -29.16 3.21 15.65
CA ALA A 331 -28.64 4.24 16.56
C ALA A 331 -28.07 3.63 17.85
N ASP A 332 -28.78 2.70 18.50
CA ASP A 332 -28.28 1.99 19.70
C ASP A 332 -26.96 1.25 19.42
N LEU A 333 -26.88 0.52 18.32
CA LEU A 333 -25.66 -0.21 17.95
C LEU A 333 -24.48 0.73 17.69
N LEU A 334 -24.71 1.86 17.02
CA LEU A 334 -23.68 2.87 16.80
C LEU A 334 -23.23 3.54 18.10
N GLU A 335 -24.16 3.84 19.01
CA GLU A 335 -23.88 4.39 20.33
C GLU A 335 -23.01 3.44 21.17
N ARG A 336 -23.26 2.12 21.07
CA ARG A 336 -22.45 1.09 21.75
C ARG A 336 -21.10 0.85 21.08
N ARG A 337 -21.03 1.01 19.75
CA ARG A 337 -19.80 0.79 18.96
C ARG A 337 -18.72 1.82 19.28
N GLY A 338 -19.11 3.09 19.46
CA GLY A 338 -18.17 4.19 19.74
C GLY A 338 -17.26 3.90 20.94
N PRO A 339 -17.81 3.66 22.15
CA PRO A 339 -17.03 3.32 23.34
C PRO A 339 -16.19 2.04 23.18
N ALA A 340 -16.74 0.99 22.56
CA ALA A 340 -16.02 -0.25 22.32
C ALA A 340 -14.79 -0.02 21.40
N MET A 341 -14.96 0.80 20.35
CA MET A 341 -13.88 1.19 19.46
C MET A 341 -12.83 2.03 20.20
N GLU A 342 -13.22 2.96 21.08
CA GLU A 342 -12.26 3.78 21.83
C GLU A 342 -11.40 2.95 22.79
N VAL A 343 -12.01 1.96 23.46
CA VAL A 343 -11.27 0.99 24.28
C VAL A 343 -10.29 0.19 23.42
N LEU A 344 -10.72 -0.29 22.26
CA LEU A 344 -9.85 -1.01 21.32
C LEU A 344 -8.71 -0.13 20.81
N ARG A 345 -8.99 1.12 20.42
CA ARG A 345 -8.00 2.11 19.96
C ARG A 345 -6.92 2.35 21.01
N SER A 346 -7.33 2.60 22.24
CA SER A 346 -6.44 2.78 23.40
C SER A 346 -5.60 1.52 23.65
N ALA A 347 -6.20 0.34 23.56
CA ALA A 347 -5.48 -0.92 23.71
C ALA A 347 -4.42 -1.12 22.60
N LEU A 348 -4.75 -0.86 21.33
CA LEU A 348 -3.83 -0.97 20.20
C LEU A 348 -2.69 0.06 20.27
N ALA A 349 -2.92 1.23 20.88
CA ALA A 349 -1.89 2.25 21.12
C ALA A 349 -1.02 1.95 22.37
N SER A 350 -1.41 0.98 23.20
CA SER A 350 -0.77 0.74 24.49
C SER A 350 0.62 0.11 24.39
N ARG A 351 1.45 0.36 25.41
CA ARG A 351 2.74 -0.34 25.59
C ARG A 351 2.57 -1.86 25.69
N ARG A 352 1.43 -2.33 26.24
CA ARG A 352 1.10 -3.75 26.37
C ARG A 352 0.97 -4.42 25.00
N TYR A 353 0.23 -3.79 24.07
CA TYR A 353 0.09 -4.29 22.70
C TYR A 353 1.42 -4.26 21.92
N ALA A 354 2.18 -3.17 22.05
CA ALA A 354 3.51 -3.09 21.45
C ALA A 354 4.45 -4.19 21.99
N ALA A 355 4.40 -4.50 23.28
CA ALA A 355 5.16 -5.58 23.89
C ALA A 355 4.71 -6.96 23.37
N LEU A 356 3.40 -7.18 23.19
CA LEU A 356 2.87 -8.41 22.57
C LEU A 356 3.44 -8.60 21.16
N LEU A 357 3.36 -7.60 20.28
CA LEU A 357 3.89 -7.69 18.92
C LEU A 357 5.40 -8.01 18.91
N ARG A 358 6.19 -7.32 19.75
CA ARG A 358 7.63 -7.59 19.88
C ARG A 358 7.91 -9.03 20.31
N ARG A 359 7.18 -9.54 21.31
CA ARG A 359 7.35 -10.91 21.82
C ARG A 359 6.96 -11.96 20.79
N LEU A 360 5.94 -11.70 19.97
CA LEU A 360 5.53 -12.57 18.86
C LEU A 360 6.60 -12.61 17.76
N ARG A 361 7.15 -11.47 17.35
CA ARG A 361 8.26 -11.41 16.36
C ARG A 361 9.51 -12.14 16.86
N ALA A 362 9.89 -11.90 18.12
CA ALA A 362 11.01 -12.57 18.76
C ALA A 362 10.80 -14.09 18.90
N LEU A 363 9.55 -14.55 19.00
CA LEU A 363 9.24 -15.99 18.97
C LEU A 363 9.31 -16.55 17.54
N GLY A 364 8.87 -15.77 16.54
CA GLY A 364 8.91 -16.12 15.12
C GLY A 364 10.30 -16.18 14.49
N GLY A 365 11.31 -15.57 15.12
CA GLY A 365 12.70 -15.59 14.63
C GLY A 365 13.21 -14.25 14.07
N SER A 366 12.41 -13.19 14.14
CA SER A 366 12.86 -11.82 13.83
C SER A 366 13.41 -11.15 15.08
N SER A 367 14.72 -10.86 15.12
CA SER A 367 15.28 -9.89 16.07
C SER A 367 14.75 -8.50 15.70
N PRO A 368 14.37 -7.63 16.66
CA PRO A 368 13.93 -6.27 16.31
C PRO A 368 15.08 -5.52 15.60
N PRO A 369 14.79 -4.63 14.62
CA PRO A 369 15.82 -3.74 14.10
C PRO A 369 16.40 -2.95 15.28
N LYS A 370 17.73 -2.98 15.43
CA LYS A 370 18.42 -2.09 16.36
C LYS A 370 17.97 -0.67 16.02
N ARG A 371 17.36 0.04 16.97
CA ARG A 371 17.11 1.48 16.80
C ARG A 371 18.47 2.18 16.59
N PRO A 372 18.51 3.23 15.77
CA PRO A 372 19.73 3.98 15.49
C PRO A 372 20.38 4.51 16.76
#